data_AF-E2B297-F1
#
_entry.id   AF-E2B297-F1
#
_cell.length_a   1.000
_cell.length_b   1.000
_cell.length_c   1.000
_cell.angle_alpha   90.00
_cell.angle_beta   90.00
_cell.angle_gamma   90.00
#
_symmetry.space_group_name_H-M   'P 1'
#
loop_
_entity.id
_entity.type
_entity.pdbx_description
1 polymer ?
#
loop_
_entity_poly.entity_id
_entity_poly.type
_entity_poly.pdbx_seq_one_letter_code
_entity_poly.pdbx_strand_id
1 'polypeptide(L)' 'LINEINKLQINGITINIGNSEKKINFALMNILGDNLGLHAIFGLNTSFNSNYSCRIC' A
#
# COMPACT_ATOMS: atom_id res chain seq x y z
N LEU A 1 4.84 -1.82 -6.57
CA LEU A 1 4.08 -2.32 -5.40
C LEU A 1 2.79 -1.53 -5.16
N ILE A 2 2.83 -0.21 -4.90
CA ILE A 2 1.62 0.62 -4.67
C ILE A 2 0.57 0.46 -5.79
N ASN A 3 0.98 0.51 -7.06
CA ASN A 3 0.05 0.35 -8.18
C ASN A 3 -0.63 -1.04 -8.21
N GLU A 4 0.07 -2.09 -7.77
CA GLU A 4 -0.52 -3.44 -7.69
C GLU A 4 -1.53 -3.51 -6.54
N ILE A 5 -1.24 -2.88 -5.40
CA ILE A 5 -2.20 -2.77 -4.29
C ILE A 5 -3.45 -2.00 -4.74
N ASN A 6 -3.29 -0.92 -5.50
CA ASN A 6 -4.42 -0.17 -6.07
C ASN A 6 -5.26 -1.03 -7.02
N LYS A 7 -4.62 -1.84 -7.87
CA LYS A 7 -5.35 -2.80 -8.73
C LYS A 7 -6.12 -3.82 -7.90
N LEU A 8 -5.55 -4.36 -6.83
CA LEU A 8 -6.23 -5.31 -5.94
C LEU A 8 -7.42 -4.66 -5.20
N GLN A 9 -7.32 -3.38 -4.88
CA GLN A 9 -8.41 -2.64 -4.25
C GLN A 9 -9.56 -2.34 -5.22
N ILE A 10 -9.25 -1.92 -6.46
CA ILE A 10 -10.26 -1.56 -7.46
C ILE A 10 -10.88 -2.80 -8.12
N ASN A 11 -10.01 -3.73 -8.55
CA ASN A 11 -10.41 -4.86 -9.38
C ASN A 11 -10.69 -6.11 -8.55
N GLY A 12 -10.07 -6.26 -7.38
CA GLY A 12 -10.16 -7.47 -6.58
C GLY A 12 -9.49 -8.69 -7.22
N ILE A 13 -9.70 -9.85 -6.61
CA ILE A 13 -9.34 -11.17 -7.17
C ILE A 13 -10.58 -12.04 -7.16
N THR A 14 -10.75 -12.82 -8.22
CA THR A 14 -11.79 -13.84 -8.28
C THR A 14 -11.22 -15.20 -7.90
N ILE A 15 -11.86 -15.86 -6.94
CA ILE A 15 -11.48 -17.20 -6.49
C ILE A 15 -12.66 -18.16 -6.64
N ASN A 16 -12.34 -19.41 -7.01
CA ASN A 16 -13.31 -20.49 -7.10
C ASN A 16 -13.27 -21.31 -5.80
N ILE A 17 -14.41 -21.38 -5.12
CA ILE A 17 -14.61 -22.23 -3.94
C ILE A 17 -15.69 -23.25 -4.30
N GLY A 18 -15.26 -24.46 -4.61
CA GLY A 18 -16.15 -25.52 -5.13
C GLY A 18 -16.78 -25.10 -6.46
N ASN A 19 -18.12 -25.13 -6.54
CA ASN A 19 -18.89 -24.68 -7.71
C ASN A 19 -19.28 -23.18 -7.65
N SER A 20 -18.74 -22.41 -6.70
CA SER A 20 -19.07 -20.99 -6.56
C SER A 20 -17.87 -20.11 -6.86
N GLU A 21 -18.08 -19.10 -7.72
CA GLU A 21 -17.11 -18.06 -8.00
C GLU A 21 -17.37 -16.87 -7.06
N LYS A 22 -16.34 -16.42 -6.35
CA LYS A 22 -16.43 -15.27 -5.44
C LYS A 22 -15.38 -14.24 -5.78
N LYS A 23 -15.81 -12.98 -5.84
CA LYS A 23 -14.93 -11.83 -5.99
C LYS A 23 -14.58 -11.24 -4.63
N ILE A 24 -13.29 -11.09 -4.36
CA ILE A 24 -12.77 -10.51 -3.12
C ILE A 24 -12.06 -9.21 -3.47
N ASN A 25 -12.51 -8.11 -2.87
CA ASN A 25 -11.84 -6.81 -2.97
C ASN A 25 -10.93 -6.61 -1.75
N PHE A 26 -9.78 -6.00 -1.97
CA PHE A 26 -8.78 -5.78 -0.93
C PHE A 26 -8.87 -4.36 -0.39
N ALA A 27 -8.60 -4.19 0.90
CA ALA A 27 -8.48 -2.88 1.54
C ALA A 27 -7.13 -2.78 2.23
N LEU A 28 -6.31 -1.80 1.84
CA LEU A 28 -5.04 -1.53 2.51
C LEU A 28 -5.29 -0.65 3.74
N MET A 29 -4.95 -1.16 4.93
CA MET A 29 -5.11 -0.41 6.19
C MET A 29 -3.87 0.39 6.56
N ASN A 30 -2.68 -0.20 6.49
CA ASN A 30 -1.42 0.47 6.86
C ASN A 30 -0.22 -0.16 6.14
N ILE A 31 0.85 0.63 5.98
CA ILE A 31 2.15 0.18 5.51
C ILE A 31 3.15 0.35 6.66
N LEU A 32 3.77 -0.75 7.06
CA LEU A 32 4.83 -0.75 8.07
C LEU A 32 6.20 -0.74 7.37
N GLY A 33 7.12 0.08 7.87
CA GLY A 33 8.46 0.20 7.33
C GLY A 33 9.33 1.06 8.23
N ASP A 34 10.65 0.99 8.02
CA ASP A 34 11.57 1.94 8.62
C ASP A 34 11.40 3.35 8.00
N ASN A 35 12.11 4.33 8.54
CA ASN A 35 11.93 5.71 8.12
C ASN A 35 12.21 5.90 6.62
N LEU A 36 13.30 5.32 6.13
CA LEU A 36 13.69 5.42 4.73
C LEU A 36 12.68 4.72 3.81
N GLY A 37 12.26 3.51 4.17
CA GLY A 37 11.31 2.71 3.40
C GLY A 37 9.95 3.39 3.28
N LEU A 38 9.41 3.93 4.37
CA LEU A 38 8.14 4.65 4.32
C LEU A 38 8.24 5.92 3.48
N HIS A 39 9.32 6.69 3.60
CA HIS A 39 9.49 7.89 2.77
C HIS A 39 9.63 7.53 1.28
N ALA A 40 10.40 6.49 0.95
CA ALA A 40 10.54 6.01 -0.42
C ALA A 40 9.21 5.51 -1.00
N ILE A 41 8.40 4.77 -0.22
CA ILE A 41 7.11 4.24 -0.65
C ILE A 41 6.07 5.35 -0.89
N PHE A 42 6.02 6.34 0.00
CA PHE A 42 5.07 7.46 -0.10
C PHE A 42 5.57 8.61 -0.99
N GLY A 43 6.78 8.54 -1.54
CA GLY A 43 7.36 9.62 -2.35
C GLY A 43 7.73 10.87 -1.54
N LEU A 44 8.00 10.70 -0.25
CA LEU A 44 8.40 11.77 0.67
C LEU A 44 9.93 11.94 0.66
N ASN A 45 10.41 13.03 1.26
CA ASN A 45 11.84 13.33 1.32
C ASN A 45 12.61 12.26 2.10
N THR A 46 13.59 11.60 1.47
CA THR A 46 14.42 10.56 2.07
C THR A 46 15.69 11.09 2.76
N SER A 47 15.89 12.41 2.76
CA SER A 47 17.03 13.04 3.43
C SER A 47 16.95 12.91 4.95
N PHE A 48 18.03 12.41 5.55
CA PHE A 48 18.20 12.31 7.00
C PHE A 48 18.45 13.66 7.69
N ASN A 49 18.72 14.73 6.92
CA ASN A 49 18.98 16.09 7.40
C ASN A 49 17.90 17.09 6.97
N SER A 50 16.67 16.62 6.72
CA SER A 50 15.57 17.52 6.35
C SER A 50 15.08 18.32 7.56
N ASN A 51 14.88 19.63 7.37
CA ASN A 51 14.26 20.49 8.38
C ASN A 51 12.77 20.14 8.65
N TYR A 52 12.14 19.34 7.79
CA TYR A 52 10.75 18.89 7.92
C TYR A 52 10.64 17.40 7.53
N SER A 53 10.99 16.52 8.47
CA SER A 53 11.06 15.07 8.23
C SER A 53 9.81 14.29 8.66
N CYS A 54 8.75 14.99 9.05
CA CYS A 54 7.59 14.35 9.66
C CYS A 54 6.52 13.99 8.61
N ARG A 55 5.93 12.80 8.78
CA ARG A 55 4.95 12.21 7.85
C ARG A 55 3.50 12.57 8.14
N ILE A 56 3.21 12.92 9.40
CA ILE A 56 1.86 13.25 9.89
C ILE A 56 2.03 14.42 10.87
N CYS A 57 2.11 15.60 10.28
CA CYS A 57 2.16 16.93 10.86
C CYS A 57 1.89 17.90 9.69
#